data_AF-A0A0C1ZZA6-F1
#
_entry.id   AF-A0A0C1ZZA6-F1
#
_cell.length_a   1.000
_cell.length_b   1.000
_cell.length_c   1.000
_cell.angle_alpha   90.00
_cell.angle_beta   90.00
_cell.angle_gamma   90.00
#
_symmetry.space_group_name_H-M   'P 1'
#
loop_
_entity.id
_entity.type
_entity.pdbx_description
1 polymer ?
#
loop_
_entity_poly.entity_id
_entity_poly.type
_entity_poly.pdbx_seq_one_letter_code
_entity_poly.pdbx_strand_id
1 'polypeptide(L)'
;MIASGAIVSTVVVAADHDEADTTSFSDKSADIGDLYAFHEGGRMTLILTFDGYKLKSETPSYDPDVLYGFHIDTNGDNAPDHEIWARFGENAAGEWGVQVTGIPGYEGALVGPVDEVVSDDDAGVQVFGGFRDDPFFFDLQGFKDTLMTGTLGFDPARDFVAAKNTGAIVVEFDQAALSSESIAVWATTGRR
;
A
#
# COMPACT_ATOMS: atom_id res chain seq x y z
N MET A 1 -44.69 17.35 -7.77
CA MET A 1 -43.23 17.51 -7.90
C MET A 1 -42.60 16.20 -7.47
N ILE A 2 -41.96 15.48 -8.39
CA ILE A 2 -41.14 14.31 -8.06
C ILE A 2 -39.71 14.73 -8.38
N ALA A 3 -38.89 14.86 -7.34
CA ALA A 3 -37.46 15.13 -7.50
C ALA A 3 -36.77 13.79 -7.74
N SER A 4 -36.31 13.55 -8.97
CA SER A 4 -35.39 12.45 -9.26
C SER A 4 -34.03 12.82 -8.71
N GLY A 5 -33.60 12.15 -7.63
CA GLY A 5 -32.22 12.18 -7.18
C GLY A 5 -31.35 11.37 -8.15
N ALA A 6 -30.38 12.02 -8.77
CA ALA A 6 -29.35 11.32 -9.53
C ALA A 6 -28.45 10.58 -8.52
N ILE A 7 -28.46 9.25 -8.59
CA ILE A 7 -27.43 8.44 -7.94
C ILE A 7 -26.18 8.60 -8.79
N VAL A 8 -25.23 9.41 -8.32
CA VAL A 8 -23.89 9.46 -8.89
C VAL A 8 -23.20 8.17 -8.43
N SER A 9 -23.23 7.14 -9.27
CA SER A 9 -22.37 5.99 -9.09
C SER A 9 -20.97 6.40 -9.54
N THR A 10 -20.12 6.80 -8.60
CA THR A 10 -18.68 6.82 -8.84
C THR A 10 -18.27 5.40 -9.17
N VAL A 11 -17.74 5.19 -10.37
CA VAL A 11 -17.09 3.92 -10.70
C VAL A 11 -15.84 3.87 -9.83
N VAL A 12 -15.88 3.05 -8.78
CA VAL A 12 -14.67 2.66 -8.05
C VAL A 12 -14.06 1.53 -8.86
N VAL A 13 -12.97 1.82 -9.55
CA VAL A 13 -12.11 0.78 -10.12
C VAL A 13 -11.31 0.25 -8.94
N ALA A 14 -11.61 -0.97 -8.51
CA ALA A 14 -10.77 -1.67 -7.54
C ALA A 14 -9.41 -2.00 -8.18
N ALA A 15 -8.37 -2.21 -7.37
CA ALA A 15 -7.10 -2.70 -7.86
C ALA A 15 -7.32 -4.03 -8.61
N ASP A 16 -6.85 -4.11 -9.85
CA ASP A 16 -6.68 -5.39 -10.53
C ASP A 16 -5.34 -5.98 -10.07
N HIS A 17 -5.40 -7.06 -9.30
CA HIS A 17 -4.24 -7.81 -8.82
C HIS A 17 -3.63 -8.59 -10.02
N ASP A 18 -3.15 -7.85 -11.02
CA ASP A 18 -2.64 -8.31 -12.31
C ASP A 18 -1.11 -8.20 -12.37
N GLU A 19 -0.43 -8.67 -11.31
CA GLU A 19 1.03 -8.81 -11.25
C GLU A 19 1.54 -9.95 -12.15
N ALA A 20 0.66 -10.54 -12.95
CA ALA A 20 0.92 -11.62 -13.88
C ALA A 20 1.58 -11.10 -15.17
N ASP A 21 2.88 -10.84 -15.09
CA ASP A 21 3.87 -10.89 -16.19
C ASP A 21 3.31 -10.53 -17.58
N THR A 22 3.33 -9.24 -17.93
CA THR A 22 3.49 -8.62 -19.28
C THR A 22 2.51 -7.49 -19.65
N THR A 23 1.54 -7.13 -18.81
CA THR A 23 0.69 -5.94 -19.06
C THR A 23 1.37 -4.67 -18.54
N SER A 24 1.86 -3.86 -19.48
CA SER A 24 2.40 -2.52 -19.22
C SER A 24 1.28 -1.61 -18.69
N PHE A 25 1.28 -1.30 -17.39
CA PHE A 25 0.44 -0.24 -16.84
C PHE A 25 0.79 1.11 -17.47
N SER A 26 -0.25 1.92 -17.77
CA SER A 26 -0.05 3.29 -18.23
C SER A 26 0.41 4.22 -17.10
N ASP A 27 0.09 3.89 -15.84
CA ASP A 27 0.40 4.69 -14.65
C ASP A 27 0.93 3.83 -13.50
N LYS A 28 2.15 3.37 -13.68
CA LYS A 28 2.90 2.52 -12.74
C LYS A 28 2.96 3.07 -11.32
N SER A 29 3.16 4.38 -11.17
CA SER A 29 3.24 5.02 -9.86
C SER A 29 1.92 4.94 -9.09
N ALA A 30 0.77 4.96 -9.77
CA ALA A 30 -0.54 4.89 -9.13
C ALA A 30 -1.10 3.46 -9.03
N ASP A 31 -0.39 2.47 -9.55
CA ASP A 31 -0.82 1.08 -9.61
C ASP A 31 -0.58 0.37 -8.27
N ILE A 32 -1.64 0.11 -7.51
CA ILE A 32 -1.59 -0.58 -6.21
C ILE A 32 -1.48 -2.09 -6.46
N GLY A 33 -0.53 -2.74 -5.78
CA GLY A 33 -0.54 -4.19 -5.64
C GLY A 33 -1.43 -4.60 -4.47
N ASP A 34 -0.88 -4.54 -3.26
CA ASP A 34 -1.50 -5.07 -2.06
C ASP A 34 -1.54 -4.05 -0.92
N LEU A 35 -2.56 -4.18 -0.07
CA LEU A 35 -2.63 -3.57 1.25
C LEU A 35 -2.50 -4.65 2.33
N TYR A 36 -1.51 -4.48 3.20
CA TYR A 36 -1.34 -5.30 4.40
C TYR A 36 -1.61 -4.47 5.65
N ALA A 37 -2.23 -5.10 6.64
CA ALA A 37 -2.42 -4.53 7.98
C ALA A 37 -2.08 -5.59 9.03
N PHE A 38 -1.05 -5.30 9.81
CA PHE A 38 -0.59 -6.15 10.90
C PHE A 38 -0.76 -5.42 12.24
N HIS A 39 -1.10 -6.16 13.28
CA HIS A 39 -1.05 -5.64 14.64
C HIS A 39 -0.31 -6.61 15.55
N GLU A 40 0.72 -6.13 16.23
CA GLU A 40 1.53 -6.91 17.16
C GLU A 40 2.06 -6.01 18.28
N GLY A 41 2.03 -6.48 19.53
CA GLY A 41 2.64 -5.76 20.65
C GLY A 41 2.07 -4.36 20.92
N GLY A 42 0.81 -4.11 20.55
CA GLY A 42 0.18 -2.78 20.67
C GLY A 42 0.54 -1.81 19.54
N ARG A 43 1.20 -2.30 18.49
CA ARG A 43 1.54 -1.52 17.29
C ARG A 43 0.60 -1.89 16.16
N MET A 44 0.27 -0.91 15.32
CA MET A 44 -0.39 -1.11 14.04
C MET A 44 0.61 -0.81 12.93
N THR A 45 0.76 -1.72 11.96
CA THR A 45 1.64 -1.56 10.79
C THR A 45 0.79 -1.72 9.54
N LEU A 46 0.72 -0.66 8.73
CA LEU A 46 0.08 -0.66 7.42
C LEU A 46 1.16 -0.66 6.34
N ILE A 47 0.98 -1.49 5.31
CA ILE A 47 1.88 -1.57 4.15
C ILE A 47 1.07 -1.49 2.88
N LEU A 48 1.41 -0.57 1.99
CA LEU A 48 0.84 -0.48 0.65
C LEU A 48 1.95 -0.72 -0.37
N THR A 49 1.79 -1.72 -1.23
CA THR A 49 2.70 -1.96 -2.36
C THR A 49 2.18 -1.31 -3.64
N PHE A 50 3.09 -0.91 -4.52
CA PHE A 50 2.78 -0.26 -5.79
C PHE A 50 3.85 -0.49 -6.85
N ASP A 51 3.53 -0.19 -8.11
CA ASP A 51 4.45 -0.30 -9.26
C ASP A 51 4.93 -1.74 -9.56
N GLY A 52 4.06 -2.70 -9.25
CA GLY A 52 4.20 -4.12 -9.56
C GLY A 52 5.53 -4.74 -9.15
N TYR A 53 5.85 -5.89 -9.76
CA TYR A 53 7.11 -6.58 -9.54
C TYR A 53 8.23 -6.06 -10.42
N LYS A 54 9.41 -5.93 -9.81
CA LYS A 54 10.64 -5.50 -10.47
C LYS A 54 11.84 -6.34 -10.06
N LEU A 55 12.84 -6.40 -10.94
CA LEU A 55 14.15 -6.91 -10.57
C LEU A 55 14.81 -5.97 -9.55
N LYS A 56 15.63 -6.52 -8.65
CA LYS A 56 16.36 -5.73 -7.63
C LYS A 56 17.28 -4.65 -8.22
N SER A 57 17.63 -4.75 -9.50
CA SER A 57 18.45 -3.78 -10.23
C SER A 57 17.66 -2.62 -10.83
N GLU A 58 16.33 -2.66 -10.77
CA GLU A 58 15.45 -1.58 -11.25
C GLU A 58 15.17 -0.58 -10.12
N THR A 59 14.51 0.53 -10.48
CA THR A 59 14.06 1.56 -9.53
C THR A 59 12.54 1.63 -9.56
N PRO A 60 11.86 1.85 -8.42
CA PRO A 60 10.44 2.20 -8.41
C PRO A 60 10.17 3.48 -9.18
N SER A 61 8.96 3.57 -9.72
CA SER A 61 8.40 4.71 -10.43
C SER A 61 7.70 5.59 -9.41
N TYR A 62 8.36 6.64 -8.98
CA TYR A 62 7.76 7.68 -8.13
C TYR A 62 7.20 8.81 -9.01
N ASP A 63 6.11 9.44 -8.56
CA ASP A 63 5.48 10.57 -9.25
C ASP A 63 4.97 11.57 -8.19
N PRO A 64 5.35 12.86 -8.26
CA PRO A 64 4.95 13.86 -7.26
C PRO A 64 3.47 14.26 -7.33
N ASP A 65 2.75 13.83 -8.37
CA ASP A 65 1.33 14.08 -8.56
C ASP A 65 0.45 12.94 -8.05
N VAL A 66 1.04 11.81 -7.62
CA VAL A 66 0.31 10.68 -7.03
C VAL A 66 0.22 10.84 -5.51
N LEU A 67 -1.00 10.67 -5.00
CA LEU A 67 -1.33 10.64 -3.58
C LEU A 67 -1.82 9.24 -3.21
N TYR A 68 -1.19 8.65 -2.20
CA TYR A 68 -1.56 7.34 -1.65
C TYR A 68 -2.30 7.57 -0.33
N GLY A 69 -3.48 6.96 -0.19
CA GLY A 69 -4.32 7.06 0.99
C GLY A 69 -4.49 5.70 1.66
N PHE A 70 -4.25 5.63 2.97
CA PHE A 70 -4.75 4.57 3.82
C PHE A 70 -5.97 5.09 4.57
N HIS A 71 -7.04 4.33 4.52
CA HIS A 71 -8.32 4.67 5.11
C HIS A 71 -8.64 3.66 6.20
N ILE A 72 -9.03 4.15 7.38
CA ILE A 72 -9.32 3.32 8.55
C ILE A 72 -10.70 3.69 9.08
N ASP A 73 -11.63 2.75 9.01
CA ASP A 73 -12.93 2.81 9.68
C ASP A 73 -12.84 2.06 11.01
N THR A 74 -13.21 2.73 12.10
CA THR A 74 -13.16 2.22 13.47
C THR A 74 -14.54 1.96 14.07
N ASN A 75 -15.61 2.30 13.34
CA ASN A 75 -16.98 2.31 13.83
C ASN A 75 -17.95 1.42 13.00
N GLY A 76 -17.53 0.97 11.82
CA GLY A 76 -18.24 0.03 10.96
C GLY A 76 -19.29 0.65 10.03
N ASP A 77 -19.26 1.97 9.83
CA ASP A 77 -20.16 2.66 8.90
C ASP A 77 -19.67 2.67 7.44
N ASN A 78 -18.49 2.13 7.17
CA ASN A 78 -17.78 2.14 5.89
C ASN A 78 -17.39 3.55 5.41
N ALA A 79 -17.20 4.48 6.34
CA ALA A 79 -16.55 5.76 6.12
C ALA A 79 -15.24 5.82 6.93
N PRO A 80 -14.19 6.49 6.43
CA PRO A 80 -12.93 6.55 7.16
C PRO A 80 -13.08 7.49 8.37
N ASP A 81 -12.69 7.00 9.55
CA ASP A 81 -12.50 7.82 10.75
C ASP A 81 -11.09 8.40 10.81
N HIS A 82 -10.12 7.67 10.25
CA HIS A 82 -8.73 8.12 10.08
C HIS A 82 -8.28 7.96 8.63
N GLU A 83 -7.57 8.98 8.13
CA GLU A 83 -6.97 8.98 6.80
C GLU A 83 -5.48 9.32 6.92
N ILE A 84 -4.63 8.43 6.42
CA ILE A 84 -3.18 8.63 6.33
C ILE A 84 -2.83 8.87 4.87
N TRP A 85 -2.11 9.94 4.60
CA TRP A 85 -1.73 10.34 3.25
C TRP A 85 -0.23 10.28 3.07
N ALA A 86 0.21 9.58 2.03
CA ALA A 86 1.60 9.52 1.62
C ALA A 86 1.77 10.09 0.20
N ARG A 87 2.90 10.74 -0.06
CA ARG A 87 3.31 11.19 -1.39
C ARG A 87 4.82 11.20 -1.53
N PHE A 88 5.30 11.03 -2.75
CA PHE A 88 6.70 11.19 -3.08
C PHE A 88 6.99 12.57 -3.66
N GLY A 89 8.25 13.00 -3.61
CA GLY A 89 8.67 14.23 -4.27
C GLY A 89 10.19 14.34 -4.34
N GLU A 90 10.67 15.16 -5.28
CA GLU A 90 12.10 15.43 -5.42
C GLU A 90 12.49 16.75 -4.76
N ASN A 91 13.68 16.79 -4.15
CA ASN A 91 14.30 18.03 -3.73
C ASN A 91 14.98 18.75 -4.92
N ALA A 92 15.61 19.91 -4.67
CA ALA A 92 16.29 20.68 -5.72
C ALA A 92 17.51 19.97 -6.35
N ALA A 93 18.01 18.89 -5.74
CA ALA A 93 19.08 18.04 -6.26
C ALA A 93 18.56 16.84 -7.06
N GLY A 94 17.23 16.67 -7.18
CA GLY A 94 16.61 15.52 -7.84
C GLY A 94 16.59 14.25 -6.99
N GLU A 95 16.78 14.37 -5.67
CA GLU A 95 16.72 13.24 -4.75
C GLU A 95 15.28 13.04 -4.27
N TRP A 96 14.80 11.80 -4.35
CA TRP A 96 13.45 11.43 -3.94
C TRP A 96 13.33 11.33 -2.42
N GLY A 97 12.20 11.82 -1.91
CA GLY A 97 11.75 11.61 -0.55
C GLY A 97 10.28 11.22 -0.50
N VAL A 98 9.87 10.73 0.68
CA VAL A 98 8.48 10.43 1.02
C VAL A 98 8.03 11.40 2.11
N GLN A 99 6.78 11.85 2.01
CA GLN A 99 6.08 12.54 3.08
C GLN A 99 4.86 11.73 3.47
N VAL A 100 4.65 11.53 4.77
CA VAL A 100 3.45 10.89 5.33
C VAL A 100 2.80 11.81 6.36
N THR A 101 1.47 11.96 6.30
CA THR A 101 0.65 12.81 7.18
C THR A 101 -0.60 12.08 7.64
N GLY A 102 -1.23 12.55 8.73
CA GLY A 102 -2.51 11.98 9.22
C GLY A 102 -2.35 10.69 10.03
N ILE A 103 -1.14 10.40 10.50
CA ILE A 103 -0.84 9.21 11.31
C ILE A 103 -1.59 9.32 12.65
N PRO A 104 -2.43 8.34 13.03
CA PRO A 104 -3.16 8.37 14.29
C PRO A 104 -2.21 8.58 15.48
N GLY A 105 -2.54 9.55 16.33
CA GLY A 105 -1.74 9.89 17.51
C GLY A 105 -0.51 10.77 17.24
N TYR A 106 -0.28 11.20 16.00
CA TYR A 106 0.84 12.05 15.63
C TYR A 106 0.40 13.30 14.84
N GLU A 107 0.81 14.46 15.34
CA GLU A 107 0.50 15.76 14.74
C GLU A 107 1.64 16.19 13.80
N GLY A 108 1.32 16.37 12.51
CA GLY A 108 2.25 16.88 11.50
C GLY A 108 2.60 15.87 10.42
N ALA A 109 3.86 15.87 10.00
CA ALA A 109 4.35 15.06 8.89
C ALA A 109 5.68 14.38 9.26
N LEU A 110 5.84 13.13 8.84
CA LEU A 110 7.16 12.50 8.72
C LEU A 110 7.64 12.68 7.30
N VAL A 111 8.86 13.19 7.13
CA VAL A 111 9.48 13.47 5.83
C VAL A 111 10.91 12.99 5.86
N GLY A 112 11.29 12.22 4.84
CA GLY A 112 12.68 11.80 4.68
C GLY A 112 12.95 11.19 3.32
N PRO A 113 14.20 10.77 3.06
CA PRO A 113 14.59 10.17 1.81
C PRO A 113 13.88 8.83 1.60
N VAL A 114 13.71 8.44 0.33
CA VAL A 114 13.26 7.08 0.02
C VAL A 114 14.31 6.06 0.46
N ASP A 115 13.88 4.81 0.65
CA ASP A 115 14.73 3.68 1.05
C ASP A 115 15.32 3.76 2.48
N GLU A 116 14.94 4.77 3.26
CA GLU A 116 15.28 4.93 4.67
C GLU A 116 14.04 4.85 5.57
N VAL A 117 14.22 4.39 6.81
CA VAL A 117 13.19 4.47 7.84
C VAL A 117 13.29 5.84 8.51
N VAL A 118 12.18 6.55 8.56
CA VAL A 118 12.05 7.85 9.23
C VAL A 118 11.15 7.67 10.44
N SER A 119 11.63 8.00 11.64
CA SER A 119 10.87 7.84 12.89
C SER A 119 10.82 9.12 13.71
N ASP A 120 9.76 9.21 14.51
CA ASP A 120 9.72 10.03 15.73
C ASP A 120 9.55 9.05 16.90
N ASP A 121 10.65 8.76 17.59
CA ASP A 121 10.69 7.76 18.66
C ASP A 121 9.89 8.20 19.89
N ASP A 122 9.79 9.51 20.15
CA ASP A 122 9.03 10.06 21.27
C ASP A 122 7.52 9.91 21.05
N ALA A 123 7.08 10.10 19.80
CA ALA A 123 5.70 9.85 19.39
C ALA A 123 5.42 8.38 19.05
N GLY A 124 6.45 7.53 18.97
CA GLY A 124 6.31 6.11 18.69
C GLY A 124 5.85 5.80 17.27
N VAL A 125 6.13 6.69 16.31
CA VAL A 125 5.74 6.54 14.90
C VAL A 125 6.94 6.31 14.00
N GLN A 126 6.78 5.48 12.98
CA GLN A 126 7.80 5.27 11.95
C GLN A 126 7.18 5.07 10.58
N VAL A 127 7.88 5.55 9.55
CA VAL A 127 7.48 5.39 8.15
C VAL A 127 8.65 4.97 7.30
N PHE A 128 8.32 4.27 6.22
CA PHE A 128 9.25 3.94 5.15
C PHE A 128 8.53 4.16 3.81
N GLY A 129 9.22 4.71 2.84
CA GLY A 129 8.77 4.77 1.46
C GLY A 129 9.94 4.40 0.57
N GLY A 130 9.79 3.39 -0.29
CA GLY A 130 10.92 2.95 -1.10
C GLY A 130 10.77 1.58 -1.71
N PHE A 131 11.88 1.02 -2.17
CA PHE A 131 11.95 -0.30 -2.79
C PHE A 131 12.22 -1.38 -1.75
N ARG A 132 11.36 -2.41 -1.72
CA ARG A 132 11.50 -3.56 -0.82
C ARG A 132 11.12 -4.85 -1.53
N ASP A 133 11.65 -5.97 -1.05
CA ASP A 133 11.12 -7.29 -1.43
C ASP A 133 9.63 -7.33 -1.06
N ASP A 134 8.81 -7.88 -1.94
CA ASP A 134 7.37 -7.99 -1.71
C ASP A 134 7.08 -8.99 -0.56
N PRO A 135 6.20 -8.66 0.41
CA PRO A 135 5.85 -9.58 1.49
C PRO A 135 4.92 -10.74 1.05
N PHE A 136 4.41 -10.73 -0.17
CA PHE A 136 3.60 -11.80 -0.74
C PHE A 136 4.42 -13.05 -1.04
N PHE A 137 3.77 -14.21 -0.92
CA PHE A 137 4.33 -15.51 -1.30
C PHE A 137 3.32 -16.23 -2.18
N PHE A 138 3.77 -16.74 -3.33
CA PHE A 138 2.89 -17.52 -4.19
C PHE A 138 3.59 -18.57 -5.04
N ASP A 139 3.08 -19.80 -4.99
CA ASP A 139 3.46 -20.87 -5.90
C ASP A 139 2.60 -20.83 -7.17
N LEU A 140 2.93 -19.90 -8.08
CA LEU A 140 2.24 -19.75 -9.37
C LEU A 140 2.28 -21.02 -10.22
N GLN A 141 3.36 -21.82 -10.10
CA GLN A 141 3.46 -23.08 -10.83
C GLN A 141 2.46 -24.11 -10.28
N GLY A 142 2.36 -24.24 -8.96
CA GLY A 142 1.40 -25.12 -8.31
C GLY A 142 -0.05 -24.75 -8.64
N PHE A 143 -0.35 -23.44 -8.75
CA PHE A 143 -1.64 -22.97 -9.26
C PHE A 143 -1.90 -23.44 -10.70
N LYS A 144 -0.94 -23.23 -11.62
CA LYS A 144 -1.04 -23.66 -13.02
C LYS A 144 -1.19 -25.19 -13.14
N ASP A 145 -0.42 -25.95 -12.39
CA ASP A 145 -0.48 -27.42 -12.37
C ASP A 145 -1.84 -27.90 -11.86
N THR A 146 -2.38 -27.24 -10.82
CA THR A 146 -3.72 -27.54 -10.28
C THR A 146 -4.80 -27.31 -11.31
N LEU A 147 -4.76 -26.17 -12.03
CA LEU A 147 -5.71 -25.86 -13.10
C LEU A 147 -5.65 -26.88 -14.25
N MET A 148 -4.44 -27.27 -14.67
CA MET A 148 -4.25 -28.19 -15.79
C MET A 148 -4.66 -29.63 -15.45
N THR A 149 -4.43 -30.08 -14.22
CA THR A 149 -4.58 -31.49 -13.84
C THR A 149 -5.84 -31.78 -13.03
N GLY A 150 -6.46 -30.77 -12.43
CA GLY A 150 -7.55 -30.92 -11.47
C GLY A 150 -7.11 -31.51 -10.12
N THR A 151 -5.80 -31.65 -9.88
CA THR A 151 -5.22 -32.16 -8.63
C THR A 151 -4.38 -31.08 -7.99
N LEU A 152 -4.52 -30.86 -6.67
CA LEU A 152 -3.72 -29.86 -5.95
C LEU A 152 -2.22 -30.10 -6.14
N GLY A 153 -1.54 -29.11 -6.71
CA GLY A 153 -0.12 -29.16 -7.07
C GLY A 153 0.77 -28.18 -6.32
N PHE A 154 0.27 -27.53 -5.26
CA PHE A 154 1.03 -26.53 -4.48
C PHE A 154 2.23 -27.15 -3.74
N ASP A 155 3.35 -26.43 -3.75
CA ASP A 155 4.60 -26.76 -3.08
C ASP A 155 5.09 -25.55 -2.27
N PRO A 156 5.22 -25.66 -0.93
CA PRO A 156 5.67 -24.55 -0.08
C PRO A 156 7.12 -24.12 -0.33
N ALA A 157 7.91 -24.89 -1.08
CA ALA A 157 9.27 -24.51 -1.45
C ALA A 157 9.33 -23.63 -2.72
N ARG A 158 8.21 -23.42 -3.42
CA ARG A 158 8.15 -22.61 -4.63
C ARG A 158 7.57 -21.25 -4.34
N ASP A 159 8.38 -20.22 -4.57
CA ASP A 159 7.99 -18.83 -4.48
C ASP A 159 8.27 -18.13 -5.81
N PHE A 160 7.21 -17.75 -6.52
CA PHE A 160 7.31 -16.99 -7.77
C PHE A 160 7.71 -15.53 -7.54
N VAL A 161 7.45 -15.01 -6.35
CA VAL A 161 7.65 -13.60 -5.99
C VAL A 161 9.02 -13.39 -5.34
N ALA A 162 9.63 -14.47 -4.84
CA ALA A 162 10.99 -14.45 -4.32
C ALA A 162 11.96 -13.67 -5.21
N ALA A 163 12.74 -12.80 -4.56
CA ALA A 163 13.75 -11.93 -5.16
C ALA A 163 13.22 -10.87 -6.14
N LYS A 164 11.90 -10.63 -6.16
CA LYS A 164 11.29 -9.48 -6.82
C LYS A 164 10.99 -8.42 -5.77
N ASN A 165 11.33 -7.18 -6.12
CA ASN A 165 10.99 -6.04 -5.31
C ASN A 165 9.75 -5.32 -5.86
N THR A 166 9.13 -4.51 -5.03
CA THR A 166 8.02 -3.62 -5.35
C THR A 166 8.21 -2.28 -4.63
N GLY A 167 7.54 -1.22 -5.11
CA GLY A 167 7.43 0.01 -4.34
C GLY A 167 6.60 -0.26 -3.09
N ALA A 168 7.02 0.24 -1.93
CA ALA A 168 6.33 0.03 -0.67
C ALA A 168 6.25 1.33 0.13
N ILE A 169 5.09 1.57 0.73
CA ILE A 169 4.86 2.57 1.77
C ILE A 169 4.48 1.81 3.04
N VAL A 170 5.26 2.00 4.10
CA VAL A 170 5.01 1.40 5.42
C VAL A 170 4.76 2.52 6.41
N VAL A 171 3.70 2.38 7.20
CA VAL A 171 3.37 3.30 8.30
C VAL A 171 3.11 2.46 9.54
N GLU A 172 3.82 2.75 10.62
CA GLU A 172 3.62 2.10 11.91
C GLU A 172 3.44 3.13 13.02
N PHE A 173 2.47 2.87 13.90
CA PHE A 173 2.06 3.75 14.99
C PHE A 173 1.45 2.95 16.15
N ASP A 174 1.19 3.61 17.28
CA ASP A 174 0.52 3.00 18.43
C ASP A 174 -0.95 2.67 18.10
N GLN A 175 -1.33 1.39 18.20
CA GLN A 175 -2.69 0.94 17.94
C GLN A 175 -3.72 1.63 18.85
N ALA A 176 -3.33 2.00 20.07
CA ALA A 176 -4.22 2.68 21.01
C ALA A 176 -4.72 4.04 20.47
N ALA A 177 -4.01 4.66 19.54
CA ALA A 177 -4.44 5.90 18.91
C ALA A 177 -5.75 5.77 18.10
N LEU A 178 -6.12 4.55 17.67
CA LEU A 178 -7.37 4.28 16.97
C LEU A 178 -8.58 4.23 17.90
N SER A 179 -8.37 4.09 19.22
CA SER A 179 -9.44 3.95 20.21
C SER A 179 -10.48 2.86 19.88
N SER A 180 -10.09 1.84 19.11
CA SER A 180 -10.95 0.74 18.68
C SER A 180 -10.16 -0.57 18.57
N GLU A 181 -10.84 -1.68 18.90
CA GLU A 181 -10.31 -3.04 18.75
C GLU A 181 -10.71 -3.68 17.41
N SER A 182 -11.63 -3.06 16.66
CA SER A 182 -12.10 -3.54 15.36
C SER A 182 -11.93 -2.44 14.34
N ILE A 183 -11.27 -2.76 13.23
CA ILE A 183 -11.06 -1.83 12.13
C ILE A 183 -11.36 -2.48 10.78
N ALA A 184 -11.80 -1.65 9.83
CA ALA A 184 -11.74 -1.96 8.41
C ALA A 184 -10.73 -1.02 7.75
N VAL A 185 -9.92 -1.55 6.84
CA VAL A 185 -8.89 -0.78 6.14
C VAL A 185 -8.99 -0.97 4.64
N TRP A 186 -8.76 0.10 3.89
CA TRP A 186 -8.61 0.08 2.45
C TRP A 186 -7.62 1.16 2.01
N ALA A 187 -7.17 1.06 0.75
CA ALA A 187 -6.23 1.99 0.17
C ALA A 187 -6.77 2.58 -1.13
N THR A 188 -6.29 3.78 -1.45
CA THR A 188 -6.58 4.45 -2.72
C THR A 188 -5.33 5.14 -3.24
N THR A 189 -5.17 5.18 -4.55
CA THR A 189 -4.30 6.13 -5.24
C THR A 189 -5.15 7.17 -5.97
N GLY A 190 -4.65 8.39 -6.05
CA GLY A 190 -5.30 9.47 -6.79
C GLY A 190 -4.29 10.47 -7.31
N ARG A 191 -4.63 11.15 -8.39
CA ARG A 191 -3.84 12.26 -8.93
C ARG A 191 -4.45 13.61 -8.56
N ARG A 192 -3.59 14.61 -8.38
CA ARG A 192 -3.98 16.02 -8.27
C ARG A 192 -4.17 16.68 -9.63
#